data_AF-A0A7S1P9Y5-F1
#
_entry.id   AF-A0A7S1P9Y5-F1
#
_cell.length_a   1.000
_cell.length_b   1.000
_cell.length_c   1.000
_cell.angle_alpha   90.00
_cell.angle_beta   90.00
_cell.angle_gamma   90.00
#
_symmetry.space_group_name_H-M   'P 1'
#
loop_
_entity.id
_entity.type
_entity.pdbx_description
1 polymer ?
#
loop_
_entity_poly.entity_id
_entity_poly.type
_entity_poly.pdbx_seq_one_letter_code
_entity_poly.pdbx_strand_id
1 'polypeptide(L)'
;RLHSCRRFEQLSSLSVNVSDDYFMTSGFRRDLALYDVATARQLQVFDNVHHHHINILRFSNHSPHIFATSSFDQTCKLWDLREKICSSRPAQCFHTGCLNVMCCFSPDDRFL
;
A
#
# COMPACT_ATOMS: atom_id res chain seq x y z
N ARG A 1 -16.20 -12.59 16.50
CA ARG A 1 -16.32 -13.23 15.16
C ARG A 1 -15.00 -12.99 14.44
N LEU A 2 -14.30 -14.02 13.96
CA LEU A 2 -13.06 -13.82 13.20
C LEU A 2 -13.45 -13.45 11.77
N HIS A 3 -13.08 -12.25 11.34
CA HIS A 3 -13.32 -11.78 9.98
C HIS A 3 -12.22 -12.36 9.07
N SER A 4 -12.63 -13.08 8.02
CA SER A 4 -11.68 -13.70 7.09
C SER A 4 -11.21 -12.66 6.08
N CYS A 5 -9.97 -12.21 6.23
CA CYS A 5 -9.27 -11.39 5.26
C CYS A 5 -8.80 -12.24 4.05
N ARG A 6 -8.56 -11.65 2.88
CA ARG A 6 -8.02 -12.41 1.73
C ARG A 6 -6.64 -12.94 2.10
N ARG A 7 -6.42 -14.22 1.80
CA ARG A 7 -5.10 -14.84 1.97
C ARG A 7 -4.13 -14.25 0.95
N PHE A 8 -3.26 -13.37 1.42
CA PHE A 8 -1.98 -13.13 0.76
C PHE A 8 -1.04 -14.28 1.09
N GLU A 9 -0.26 -14.72 0.10
CA GLU A 9 0.94 -15.49 0.40
C GLU A 9 1.87 -14.58 1.21
N GLN A 10 2.13 -14.99 2.46
CA GLN A 10 2.99 -14.30 3.42
C GLN A 10 2.76 -12.79 3.48
N LEU A 11 1.86 -12.38 4.38
CA LEU A 11 1.62 -10.96 4.65
C LEU A 11 2.94 -10.26 5.02
N SER A 12 3.27 -9.19 4.29
CA SER A 12 4.50 -8.42 4.47
C SER A 12 4.24 -7.12 5.24
N SER A 13 3.10 -6.46 4.99
CA SER A 13 2.76 -5.18 5.62
C SER A 13 1.24 -5.01 5.75
N LEU A 14 0.85 -4.29 6.79
CA LEU A 14 -0.50 -3.78 7.01
C LEU A 14 -0.38 -2.33 7.48
N SER A 15 -1.23 -1.45 6.97
CA SER A 15 -1.31 -0.06 7.43
C SER A 15 -2.77 0.36 7.54
N VAL A 16 -3.12 1.02 8.64
CA VAL A 16 -4.40 1.73 8.82
C VAL A 16 -4.20 3.17 8.33
N ASN A 17 -5.23 3.78 7.76
CA ASN A 17 -5.20 5.18 7.35
C ASN A 17 -5.45 6.12 8.54
N VAL A 18 -5.16 7.42 8.39
CA VAL A 18 -5.27 8.39 9.49
C VAL A 18 -6.71 8.58 10.02
N SER A 19 -7.74 8.23 9.24
CA SER A 19 -9.13 8.34 9.68
C SER A 19 -9.67 7.10 10.40
N ASP A 20 -8.86 6.04 10.52
CA ASP A 20 -9.25 4.75 11.10
C ASP A 20 -10.44 4.05 10.42
N ASP A 21 -10.81 4.46 9.21
CA ASP A 21 -11.91 3.86 8.45
C ASP A 21 -11.44 2.72 7.56
N TYR A 22 -10.18 2.79 7.09
CA TYR A 22 -9.61 1.83 6.17
C TYR A 22 -8.27 1.28 6.65
N PHE A 23 -8.05 0.00 6.37
CA PHE A 23 -6.71 -0.58 6.39
C PHE A 23 -6.41 -1.27 5.08
N MET A 24 -5.14 -1.30 4.73
CA MET A 24 -4.64 -1.98 3.55
C MET A 24 -3.62 -3.03 3.94
N THR A 25 -3.53 -4.07 3.11
CA THR A 25 -2.56 -5.14 3.27
C THR A 25 -1.77 -5.39 2.00
N SER A 26 -0.53 -5.82 2.18
CA SER A 26 0.35 -6.32 1.14
C SER A 26 1.02 -7.62 1.58
N GLY A 27 1.52 -8.40 0.63
CA GLY A 27 2.26 -9.63 0.90
C GLY A 27 3.37 -9.86 -0.11
N PHE A 28 3.83 -11.12 -0.21
CA PHE A 28 4.80 -11.56 -1.21
C PHE A 28 4.12 -11.70 -2.59
N ARG A 29 3.39 -10.66 -2.99
CA ARG A 29 2.64 -10.52 -4.24
C ARG A 29 2.76 -9.08 -4.73
N ARG A 30 2.28 -8.84 -5.94
CA ARG A 30 2.32 -7.54 -6.62
C ARG A 30 1.04 -6.72 -6.44
N ASP A 31 0.15 -7.20 -5.58
CA ASP A 31 -1.21 -6.70 -5.40
C ASP A 31 -1.36 -6.10 -4.01
N LEU A 32 -2.35 -5.23 -3.86
CA LEU A 32 -2.80 -4.68 -2.57
C LEU A 32 -4.27 -5.04 -2.35
N ALA A 33 -4.70 -5.05 -1.10
CA ALA A 33 -6.12 -5.11 -0.78
C ALA A 33 -6.50 -4.05 0.26
N LEU A 34 -7.67 -3.46 0.08
CA LEU A 34 -8.29 -2.44 0.91
C LEU A 34 -9.46 -3.05 1.68
N TYR A 35 -9.54 -2.72 2.96
CA TYR A 35 -10.54 -3.22 3.89
C TYR A 35 -11.16 -2.08 4.66
N ASP A 36 -12.43 -2.25 4.99
CA ASP A 36 -13.13 -1.45 5.97
C ASP A 36 -12.72 -1.90 7.38
N VAL A 37 -12.31 -0.97 8.24
CA VAL A 37 -11.82 -1.30 9.60
C VAL A 37 -12.96 -1.82 10.48
N ALA A 38 -14.12 -1.16 10.46
CA ALA A 38 -15.24 -1.47 11.34
C ALA A 38 -15.82 -2.87 11.11
N THR A 39 -15.89 -3.31 9.86
CA THR A 39 -16.50 -4.58 9.45
C THR A 39 -15.49 -5.65 9.06
N ALA A 40 -14.21 -5.27 8.92
CA ALA A 40 -13.12 -6.10 8.41
C ALA A 40 -13.47 -6.79 7.07
N ARG A 41 -14.32 -6.13 6.27
CA ARG A 41 -14.70 -6.60 4.92
C ARG A 41 -13.71 -6.07 3.90
N GLN A 42 -13.31 -6.93 2.97
CA GLN A 42 -12.55 -6.50 1.82
C GLN A 42 -13.43 -5.63 0.92
N LEU A 43 -12.98 -4.41 0.68
CA LEU A 43 -13.64 -3.47 -0.22
C LEU A 43 -13.12 -3.62 -1.64
N GLN A 44 -11.80 -3.73 -1.80
CA GLN A 44 -11.17 -3.71 -3.11
C GLN A 44 -9.85 -4.47 -3.12
N VAL A 45 -9.47 -4.93 -4.31
CA VAL A 45 -8.16 -5.44 -4.64
C VAL A 45 -7.58 -4.58 -5.76
N PHE A 46 -6.31 -4.22 -5.62
CA PHE A 46 -5.54 -3.54 -6.65
C PHE A 46 -4.52 -4.53 -7.20
N ASP A 47 -4.85 -5.18 -8.31
CA ASP A 47 -3.98 -6.16 -8.93
C ASP A 47 -2.84 -5.49 -9.71
N ASN A 48 -1.66 -6.08 -9.63
CA ASN A 48 -0.50 -5.69 -10.43
C ASN A 48 -0.12 -4.22 -10.27
N VAL A 49 -0.01 -3.72 -9.04
CA VAL A 49 0.44 -2.35 -8.79
C VAL A 49 1.96 -2.20 -8.88
N HIS A 50 2.67 -3.32 -8.70
CA HIS A 50 4.12 -3.47 -8.85
C HIS A 50 4.46 -4.63 -9.79
N HIS A 51 5.73 -4.74 -10.18
CA HIS A 51 6.24 -5.86 -10.98
C HIS A 51 6.87 -6.97 -10.14
N HIS A 52 7.09 -6.73 -8.84
CA HIS A 52 7.58 -7.70 -7.87
C HIS A 52 6.84 -7.56 -6.53
N HIS A 53 7.20 -8.38 -5.55
CA HIS A 53 6.71 -8.34 -4.18
C HIS A 53 6.74 -6.94 -3.57
N ILE A 54 5.67 -6.59 -2.87
CA ILE A 54 5.54 -5.35 -2.10
C ILE A 54 5.98 -5.65 -0.68
N ASN A 55 7.06 -5.03 -0.24
CA ASN A 55 7.61 -5.26 1.11
C ASN A 55 6.94 -4.36 2.14
N ILE A 56 6.68 -3.11 1.76
CA ILE A 56 6.09 -2.11 2.64
C ILE A 56 4.93 -1.41 1.94
N LEU A 57 3.91 -1.17 2.75
CA LEU A 57 2.75 -0.35 2.48
C LEU A 57 2.57 0.57 3.69
N ARG A 58 2.48 1.88 3.45
CA ARG A 58 2.27 2.90 4.49
C ARG A 58 1.27 3.93 4.03
N PHE A 59 0.23 4.18 4.82
CA PHE A 59 -0.58 5.37 4.65
C PHE A 59 0.22 6.63 5.04
N SER A 60 -0.15 7.75 4.44
CA SER A 60 0.29 9.10 4.83
C SER A 60 -0.17 9.41 6.26
N ASN A 61 0.61 10.24 6.97
CA ASN A 61 0.28 10.65 8.33
C ASN A 61 -0.87 11.66 8.38
N HIS A 62 -1.10 12.41 7.30
CA HIS A 62 -2.06 13.52 7.26
C HIS A 62 -3.23 13.34 6.28
N SER A 63 -3.15 12.39 5.34
CA SER A 63 -4.20 12.15 4.35
C SER A 63 -4.73 10.72 4.41
N PRO A 64 -6.07 10.53 4.52
CA PRO A 64 -6.67 9.19 4.56
C PRO A 64 -6.67 8.49 3.19
N HIS A 65 -6.25 9.18 2.12
CA HIS A 65 -6.29 8.67 0.75
C HIS A 65 -4.91 8.42 0.16
N ILE A 66 -3.85 9.01 0.72
CA ILE A 66 -2.49 8.90 0.20
C ILE A 66 -1.78 7.74 0.88
N PHE A 67 -1.08 6.94 0.10
CA PHE A 67 -0.23 5.88 0.62
C PHE A 67 0.98 5.66 -0.28
N ALA A 68 2.03 5.09 0.30
CA ALA A 68 3.23 4.70 -0.40
C ALA A 68 3.45 3.20 -0.33
N THR A 69 4.09 2.67 -1.36
CA THR A 69 4.55 1.29 -1.44
C THR A 69 6.02 1.23 -1.81
N SER A 70 6.70 0.20 -1.32
CA SER A 70 8.09 -0.13 -1.66
C SER A 70 8.16 -1.58 -2.10
N SER A 71 8.83 -1.84 -3.22
CA SER A 71 8.88 -3.16 -3.85
C SER A 71 10.30 -3.59 -4.24
N PHE A 72 10.47 -4.90 -4.37
CA PHE A 72 11.65 -5.51 -4.99
C PHE A 72 11.76 -5.27 -6.50
N ASP A 73 10.79 -4.60 -7.14
CA ASP A 73 10.94 -4.09 -8.51
C ASP A 73 11.81 -2.82 -8.59
N GLN A 74 12.49 -2.48 -7.49
CA GLN A 74 13.38 -1.31 -7.34
C GLN A 74 12.66 0.04 -7.46
N THR A 75 11.36 0.05 -7.20
CA THR A 75 10.55 1.27 -7.14
C THR A 75 9.89 1.47 -5.78
N CYS A 76 9.78 2.74 -5.41
CA CYS A 76 8.79 3.21 -4.45
C CYS A 76 7.71 3.99 -5.22
N LYS A 77 6.44 3.74 -4.92
CA LYS A 77 5.33 4.42 -5.61
C LYS A 77 4.44 5.11 -4.59
N LEU A 78 4.02 6.33 -4.92
CA LEU A 78 3.01 7.09 -4.21
C LEU A 78 1.68 6.95 -4.94
N TRP A 79 0.61 6.80 -4.18
CA TRP A 79 -0.73 6.50 -4.68
C TRP A 79 -1.77 7.38 -3.99
N ASP A 80 -2.89 7.58 -4.67
CA ASP A 80 -4.06 8.27 -4.16
C ASP A 80 -5.31 7.41 -4.40
N LEU A 81 -6.00 7.01 -3.34
CA LEU A 81 -7.21 6.19 -3.41
C LEU A 81 -8.37 6.84 -4.17
N ARG A 82 -8.32 8.16 -4.39
CA ARG A 82 -9.30 8.90 -5.20
C ARG A 82 -9.09 8.71 -6.70
N GLU A 83 -7.92 8.23 -7.08
CA GLU A 83 -7.52 7.95 -8.46
C GLU A 83 -7.53 6.45 -8.75
N LYS A 84 -7.49 6.09 -10.05
CA LYS A 84 -7.37 4.69 -10.44
C LYS A 84 -5.98 4.14 -10.10
N ILE A 85 -5.93 3.21 -9.15
CA ILE A 85 -4.71 2.47 -8.79
C ILE A 85 -4.41 1.37 -9.82
N CYS A 86 -3.27 1.46 -10.52
CA CYS A 86 -2.72 0.42 -11.40
C CYS A 86 -1.23 0.68 -11.71
N SER A 87 -0.46 -0.35 -12.13
CA SER A 87 1.02 -0.25 -12.29
C SER A 87 1.52 0.99 -13.03
N SER A 88 0.82 1.39 -14.10
CA SER A 88 1.21 2.46 -15.01
C SER A 88 0.78 3.87 -14.59
N ARG A 89 0.04 4.00 -13.47
CA ARG A 89 -0.52 5.29 -13.03
C ARG A 89 -0.33 5.55 -11.53
N PRO A 90 0.88 5.46 -10.98
CA PRO A 90 1.13 6.02 -9.65
C PRO A 90 1.05 7.55 -9.71
N ALA A 91 0.74 8.18 -8.58
CA ALA A 91 0.84 9.63 -8.45
C ALA A 91 2.30 10.09 -8.62
N GLN A 92 3.24 9.32 -8.04
CA GLN A 92 4.68 9.48 -8.24
C GLN A 92 5.38 8.12 -8.21
N CYS A 93 6.46 7.97 -8.97
CA CYS A 93 7.28 6.76 -9.03
C CYS A 93 8.75 7.12 -8.85
N PHE A 94 9.36 6.57 -7.81
CA PHE A 94 10.76 6.77 -7.47
C PHE A 94 11.53 5.51 -7.80
N HIS A 95 12.55 5.65 -8.65
CA HIS A 95 13.45 4.55 -8.99
C HIS A 95 14.67 4.63 -8.07
N THR A 96 14.90 3.58 -7.30
CA THR A 96 16.00 3.56 -6.32
C THR A 96 17.26 2.89 -6.87
N GLY A 97 17.13 2.10 -7.95
CA GLY A 97 18.24 1.38 -8.58
C GLY A 97 18.74 0.17 -7.78
N CYS A 98 18.06 -0.18 -6.70
CA CYS A 98 18.36 -1.34 -5.87
C CYS A 98 17.08 -1.89 -5.22
N LEU A 99 17.17 -3.06 -4.58
CA LEU A 99 16.04 -3.64 -3.86
C LEU A 99 15.62 -2.74 -2.70
N ASN A 100 14.34 -2.41 -2.63
CA ASN A 100 13.80 -1.60 -1.54
C ASN A 100 13.22 -2.48 -0.46
N VAL A 101 13.75 -2.31 0.75
CA VAL A 101 13.23 -3.02 1.93
C VAL A 101 12.11 -2.20 2.56
N MET A 102 12.27 -0.87 2.69
CA MET A 102 11.29 0.01 3.35
C MET A 102 11.18 1.40 2.71
N CYS A 103 10.07 2.08 3.01
CA CYS A 103 9.87 3.53 2.80
C CYS A 103 9.14 4.12 4.02
N CYS A 104 9.27 5.42 4.26
CA CYS A 104 8.54 6.10 5.33
C CYS A 104 8.30 7.57 5.02
N PHE A 105 7.10 8.05 5.33
CA PHE A 105 6.83 9.48 5.29
C PHE A 105 7.60 10.21 6.40
N SER A 106 8.08 11.42 6.10
CA SER A 106 8.44 12.37 7.16
C SER A 106 7.21 12.67 8.02
N PRO A 107 7.37 13.12 9.28
CA PRO A 107 6.23 13.39 10.16
C PRO A 107 5.19 14.38 9.61
N ASP A 108 5.58 15.21 8.64
CA ASP A 108 4.75 16.20 7.96
C ASP A 108 4.41 15.82 6.50
N ASP A 109 4.70 14.59 6.08
CA ASP A 109 4.49 14.04 4.73
C ASP A 109 5.13 14.82 3.57
N ARG A 110 6.05 15.75 3.85
CA ARG A 110 6.78 16.49 2.80
C ARG A 110 7.81 15.63 2.07
N PHE A 111 8.27 14.55 2.69
CA PHE A 111 9.22 13.61 2.13
C PHE A 111 8.73 12.17 2.29
N LEU A 112 9.19 11.31 1.39
CA LEU A 112 8.99 9.86 1.38
C LEU A 112 10.33 9.12 1.42
#